data_AF-A7S686-F1
#
_entry.id   AF-A7S686-F1
#
_cell.length_a   1.000
_cell.length_b   1.000
_cell.length_c   1.000
_cell.angle_alpha   90.00
_cell.angle_beta   90.00
_cell.angle_gamma   90.00
#
_symmetry.space_group_name_H-M   'P 1'
#
loop_
_entity.id
_entity.type
_entity.pdbx_description
1 polymer ?
#
loop_
_entity_poly.entity_id
_entity_poly.type
_entity_poly.pdbx_seq_one_letter_code
_entity_poly.pdbx_strand_id
1 'polypeptide(L)'
;NSVDPGYPKAISAYWRGVPSGVEAAFNWYVDGVTYFFKGSQYYRFNDDKVRVDPGYPRNISSFWKGIPNDIDTVFVWSDGHTYFFKANLFYRFNRESKQVDPGYPQSVSLWRGILYQP
;
A
#
# COMPACT_ATOMS: atom_id res chain seq x y z
N ASN A 1 -27.84 -0.64 -0.13
CA ASN A 1 -26.48 -0.98 0.33
C ASN A 1 -26.50 -2.34 1.01
N SER A 2 -26.19 -3.40 0.27
CA SER A 2 -25.96 -4.74 0.82
C SER A 2 -24.53 -5.15 0.47
N VAL A 3 -23.88 -5.86 1.38
CA VAL A 3 -22.60 -6.53 1.11
C VAL A 3 -22.83 -7.61 0.06
N ASP A 4 -21.80 -7.89 -0.76
CA ASP A 4 -21.86 -8.96 -1.75
C ASP A 4 -22.16 -10.33 -1.10
N PRO A 5 -23.00 -11.17 -1.73
CA PRO A 5 -23.32 -12.49 -1.20
C PRO A 5 -22.07 -13.34 -0.93
N GLY A 6 -22.01 -13.94 0.27
CA GLY A 6 -20.92 -14.82 0.68
C GLY A 6 -19.72 -14.13 1.33
N TYR A 7 -19.80 -12.83 1.65
CA TYR A 7 -18.83 -12.10 2.47
C TYR A 7 -19.32 -11.94 3.92
N PRO A 8 -18.41 -11.78 4.92
CA PRO A 8 -16.95 -11.72 4.80
C PRO A 8 -16.32 -13.09 4.48
N LYS A 9 -15.19 -13.08 3.77
CA LYS A 9 -14.36 -14.26 3.49
C LYS A 9 -12.98 -14.09 4.10
N ALA A 10 -12.33 -15.20 4.44
CA ALA A 10 -10.92 -15.17 4.83
C ALA A 10 -10.07 -14.61 3.68
N ILE A 11 -9.07 -13.78 4.00
CA ILE A 11 -8.11 -13.23 3.02
C ILE A 11 -7.51 -14.35 2.16
N SER A 12 -7.13 -15.45 2.80
CA SER A 12 -6.56 -16.64 2.16
C SER A 12 -7.50 -17.36 1.20
N ALA A 13 -8.82 -17.11 1.23
CA ALA A 13 -9.78 -17.73 0.32
C ALA A 13 -9.64 -17.24 -1.13
N TYR A 14 -9.09 -16.03 -1.33
CA TYR A 14 -8.85 -15.47 -2.65
C TYR A 14 -7.39 -15.05 -2.83
N TRP A 15 -6.84 -14.34 -1.84
CA TRP A 15 -5.50 -13.75 -1.90
C TRP A 15 -4.43 -14.75 -1.49
N ARG A 16 -4.24 -15.80 -2.30
CA ARG A 16 -3.29 -16.88 -1.98
C ARG A 16 -1.87 -16.35 -1.80
N GLY A 17 -1.30 -16.61 -0.61
CA GLY A 17 0.05 -16.18 -0.24
C GLY A 17 0.12 -14.80 0.43
N VAL A 18 -0.99 -14.06 0.48
CA VAL A 18 -1.10 -12.84 1.29
C VAL A 18 -1.35 -13.22 2.76
N PRO A 19 -0.63 -12.63 3.72
CA PRO A 19 -0.81 -12.96 5.13
C PRO A 19 -2.14 -12.40 5.66
N SER A 20 -2.60 -12.94 6.80
CA SER A 20 -3.65 -12.27 7.58
C SER A 20 -3.16 -10.96 8.19
N GLY A 21 -4.07 -10.02 8.43
CA GLY A 21 -3.75 -8.75 9.11
C GLY A 21 -2.78 -7.88 8.32
N VAL A 22 -3.05 -7.72 7.01
CA VAL A 22 -2.37 -6.69 6.19
C VAL A 22 -2.77 -5.30 6.69
N GLU A 23 -1.81 -4.38 6.66
CA GLU A 23 -2.00 -3.01 7.12
C GLU A 23 -2.52 -2.12 5.98
N ALA A 24 -2.02 -2.35 4.78
CA ALA A 24 -2.40 -1.57 3.63
C ALA A 24 -2.36 -2.40 2.34
N ALA A 25 -3.18 -2.02 1.36
CA ALA A 25 -3.18 -2.62 0.04
C ALA A 25 -3.55 -1.56 -1.01
N PHE A 26 -2.92 -1.63 -2.18
CA PHE A 26 -3.36 -0.86 -3.33
C PHE A 26 -3.09 -1.61 -4.63
N ASN A 27 -3.93 -1.38 -5.63
CA ASN A 27 -3.69 -1.86 -6.98
C ASN A 27 -2.93 -0.78 -7.77
N TRP A 28 -1.83 -1.17 -8.38
CA TRP A 28 -1.12 -0.29 -9.31
C TRP A 28 -1.60 -0.58 -10.72
N TYR A 29 -2.68 0.10 -11.13
CA TYR A 29 -3.37 -0.16 -12.41
C TYR A 29 -2.46 -0.18 -13.64
N VAL A 30 -1.31 0.49 -13.60
CA VAL A 30 -0.34 0.54 -14.71
C VAL A 30 0.35 -0.81 -14.96
N ASP A 31 0.60 -1.60 -13.92
CA ASP A 31 1.17 -2.95 -14.06
C ASP A 31 0.16 -4.07 -13.76
N GLY A 32 -1.06 -3.72 -13.35
CA GLY A 32 -2.14 -4.66 -13.04
C GLY A 32 -1.89 -5.48 -11.78
N VAL A 33 -0.98 -5.03 -10.91
CA VAL A 33 -0.58 -5.77 -9.71
C VAL A 33 -1.12 -5.10 -8.46
N THR A 34 -1.69 -5.91 -7.57
CA THR A 34 -2.01 -5.50 -6.21
C THR A 34 -0.83 -5.71 -5.26
N TYR A 35 -0.45 -4.66 -4.54
CA TYR A 35 0.59 -4.68 -3.52
C TYR A 35 -0.03 -4.68 -2.12
N PHE A 36 0.41 -5.59 -1.26
CA PHE A 36 0.04 -5.65 0.15
C PHE A 36 1.22 -5.31 1.04
N PHE A 37 0.96 -4.67 2.18
CA PHE A 37 1.97 -4.27 3.16
C PHE A 37 1.64 -4.84 4.53
N LYS A 38 2.68 -5.32 5.21
CA LYS A 38 2.60 -5.80 6.59
C LYS A 38 3.96 -5.68 7.27
N GLY A 39 4.03 -4.93 8.36
CA GLY A 39 5.25 -4.66 9.09
C GLY A 39 6.35 -4.08 8.18
N SER A 40 7.50 -4.75 8.13
CA SER A 40 8.62 -4.36 7.27
C SER A 40 8.57 -4.94 5.85
N GLN A 41 7.50 -5.64 5.50
CA GLN A 41 7.40 -6.45 4.28
C GLN A 41 6.28 -5.99 3.36
N TYR A 42 6.48 -6.24 2.07
CA TYR A 42 5.45 -6.09 1.05
C TYR A 42 5.34 -7.35 0.17
N TYR A 43 4.13 -7.58 -0.34
CA TYR A 43 3.75 -8.73 -1.15
C TYR A 43 3.24 -8.23 -2.49
N ARG A 44 3.76 -8.79 -3.57
CA ARG A 44 3.30 -8.50 -4.93
C ARG A 44 2.33 -9.58 -5.36
N PHE A 45 1.04 -9.26 -5.42
CA PHE A 45 -0.01 -10.19 -5.79
C PHE A 45 -0.33 -10.06 -7.28
N ASN A 46 -0.16 -11.15 -8.01
CA ASN A 46 -0.51 -11.20 -9.42
C ASN A 46 -2.00 -11.53 -9.52
N ASP A 47 -2.81 -10.53 -9.88
CA ASP A 47 -4.26 -10.65 -9.97
C ASP A 47 -4.69 -11.66 -11.05
N ASP A 48 -3.99 -11.76 -12.18
CA ASP A 48 -4.27 -12.75 -13.24
C ASP A 48 -4.05 -14.20 -12.79
N LYS A 49 -2.99 -14.44 -12.00
CA LYS A 49 -2.62 -15.77 -11.49
C LYS A 49 -3.24 -16.08 -10.13
N VAL A 50 -3.91 -15.10 -9.53
CA VAL A 50 -4.56 -15.17 -8.21
C VAL A 50 -3.59 -15.71 -7.13
N ARG A 51 -2.35 -15.18 -7.12
CA ARG A 51 -1.32 -15.57 -6.14
C ARG A 51 -0.23 -14.53 -5.98
N VAL A 52 0.42 -14.52 -4.82
CA VAL A 52 1.70 -13.80 -4.62
C VAL A 52 2.77 -14.34 -5.55
N ASP A 53 3.51 -13.43 -6.19
CA ASP A 53 4.61 -13.78 -7.09
C ASP A 53 5.76 -14.50 -6.35
N PRO A 54 6.47 -15.44 -7.00
CA PRO A 54 7.68 -16.03 -6.43
C PRO A 54 8.73 -14.99 -6.04
N GLY A 55 9.40 -15.19 -4.91
CA GLY A 55 10.40 -14.25 -4.38
C GLY A 55 9.82 -13.07 -3.59
N TYR A 56 8.56 -13.17 -3.18
CA TYR A 56 7.89 -12.30 -2.20
C TYR A 56 7.48 -13.12 -0.95
N PRO A 57 7.36 -12.49 0.24
CA PRO A 57 7.51 -11.05 0.49
C PRO A 57 8.94 -10.54 0.35
N ARG A 58 9.08 -9.23 0.20
CA ARG A 58 10.36 -8.52 0.23
C ARG A 58 10.30 -7.38 1.24
N ASN A 59 11.46 -6.93 1.70
CA ASN A 59 11.53 -5.76 2.57
C ASN A 59 11.05 -4.51 1.84
N ILE A 60 10.26 -3.66 2.50
CA ILE A 60 9.75 -2.40 1.94
C ILE A 60 10.90 -1.57 1.35
N SER A 61 12.00 -1.45 2.10
CA SER A 61 13.20 -0.70 1.69
C SER A 61 13.89 -1.19 0.41
N SER A 62 13.61 -2.43 -0.04
CA SER A 62 14.22 -2.98 -1.26
C SER A 62 13.69 -2.35 -2.55
N PHE A 63 12.48 -1.79 -2.53
CA PHE A 63 11.84 -1.15 -3.68
C PHE A 63 11.25 0.21 -3.34
N TRP A 64 10.57 0.32 -2.20
CA TRP A 64 9.89 1.53 -1.73
C TRP A 64 10.85 2.42 -0.94
N LYS A 65 11.92 2.91 -1.60
CA LYS A 65 12.98 3.66 -0.93
C LYS A 65 12.43 4.93 -0.26
N GLY A 66 12.74 5.10 1.03
CA GLY A 66 12.29 6.24 1.83
C GLY A 66 10.94 6.03 2.53
N ILE A 67 10.23 4.93 2.26
CA ILE A 67 9.01 4.56 2.97
C ILE A 67 9.38 3.82 4.27
N PRO A 68 8.80 4.20 5.43
CA PRO A 68 9.04 3.50 6.69
C PRO A 68 8.37 2.12 6.70
N ASN A 69 8.73 1.30 7.69
CA ASN A 69 7.97 0.08 7.99
C ASN A 69 6.64 0.43 8.69
N ASP A 70 5.79 -0.58 8.81
CA ASP A 70 4.55 -0.54 9.58
C ASP A 70 3.62 0.60 9.12
N ILE A 71 3.53 0.85 7.81
CA ILE A 71 2.69 1.91 7.25
C ILE A 71 1.22 1.74 7.65
N ASP A 72 0.49 2.84 7.79
CA ASP A 72 -0.92 2.78 8.19
C ASP A 72 -1.85 2.69 6.97
N THR A 73 -1.50 3.32 5.84
CA THR A 73 -2.25 3.22 4.59
C THR A 73 -1.43 3.67 3.38
N VAL A 74 -1.88 3.27 2.18
CA VAL A 74 -1.31 3.66 0.89
C VAL A 74 -2.40 3.79 -0.17
N PHE A 75 -2.29 4.77 -1.07
CA PHE A 75 -3.09 4.85 -2.30
C PHE A 75 -2.36 5.63 -3.40
N VAL A 76 -2.85 5.52 -4.63
CA VAL A 76 -2.39 6.33 -5.77
C VAL A 76 -3.34 7.52 -5.92
N TRP A 77 -2.79 8.73 -6.02
CA TRP A 77 -3.59 9.95 -6.22
C TRP A 77 -3.73 10.28 -7.72
N SER A 78 -4.62 11.22 -8.04
CA SER A 78 -4.89 11.63 -9.42
C SER A 78 -3.69 12.27 -10.14
N ASP A 79 -2.67 12.69 -9.39
CA ASP A 79 -1.41 13.21 -9.93
C ASP A 79 -0.41 12.10 -10.34
N GLY A 80 -0.80 10.83 -10.20
CA GLY A 80 0.01 9.67 -10.53
C GLY A 80 1.04 9.26 -9.46
N HIS A 81 1.17 10.01 -8.37
CA HIS A 81 2.05 9.64 -7.26
C HIS A 81 1.38 8.65 -6.32
N THR A 82 2.20 7.85 -5.65
CA THR A 82 1.73 6.94 -4.59
C THR A 82 1.98 7.60 -3.24
N TYR A 83 0.94 7.72 -2.43
CA TYR A 83 0.99 8.37 -1.12
C TYR A 83 0.91 7.32 -0.03
N PHE A 84 1.92 7.30 0.83
CA PHE A 84 1.99 6.44 2.01
C PHE A 84 1.79 7.28 3.26
N PHE A 85 1.15 6.71 4.28
CA PHE A 85 0.87 7.39 5.54
C PHE A 85 1.45 6.59 6.71
N LYS A 86 2.06 7.32 7.64
CA LYS A 86 2.49 6.79 8.93
C LYS A 86 2.30 7.85 10.01
N ALA A 87 1.47 7.56 11.01
CA ALA A 87 1.06 8.48 12.04
C ALA A 87 0.57 9.82 11.43
N ASN A 88 1.17 10.94 11.84
CA ASN A 88 0.84 12.27 11.37
C ASN A 88 1.64 12.72 10.14
N LEU A 89 2.31 11.79 9.45
CA LEU A 89 3.14 12.04 8.28
C LEU A 89 2.61 11.33 7.05
N PHE A 90 2.78 11.98 5.90
CA PHE A 90 2.59 11.35 4.60
C PHE A 90 3.84 11.49 3.74
N TYR A 91 4.06 10.51 2.89
CA TYR A 91 5.20 10.37 2.00
C TYR A 91 4.69 10.32 0.57
N ARG A 92 5.23 11.18 -0.30
CA ARG A 92 4.95 11.13 -1.73
C ARG A 92 6.02 10.30 -2.43
N PHE A 93 5.65 9.12 -2.89
CA PHE A 93 6.53 8.19 -3.58
C PHE A 93 6.41 8.38 -5.09
N ASN A 94 7.56 8.53 -5.74
CA ASN A 94 7.69 8.64 -7.18
C ASN A 94 8.05 7.28 -7.77
N ARG A 95 7.17 6.80 -8.65
CA ARG A 95 7.30 5.51 -9.33
C ARG A 95 8.56 5.39 -10.17
N GLU A 96 8.87 6.44 -10.93
CA GLU A 96 9.90 6.42 -11.96
C GLU A 96 11.28 6.39 -11.31
N SER A 97 11.49 7.23 -10.28
CA SER A 97 12.72 7.23 -9.49
C SER A 97 12.76 6.12 -8.43
N LYS A 98 11.62 5.48 -8.13
CA LYS A 98 11.44 4.43 -7.10
C LYS A 98 11.89 4.90 -5.71
N GLN A 99 11.56 6.14 -5.38
CA GLN A 99 11.88 6.72 -4.08
C GLN A 99 10.90 7.82 -3.69
N VAL A 100 10.89 8.15 -2.40
CA VAL A 100 10.22 9.35 -1.88
C VAL A 100 10.83 10.61 -2.50
N ASP A 101 9.97 11.55 -2.89
CA ASP A 101 10.39 12.83 -3.44
C ASP A 101 11.11 13.70 -2.38
N PRO A 102 12.08 14.54 -2.79
CA PRO A 102 12.67 15.53 -1.90
C PRO A 102 11.62 16.43 -1.25
N GLY A 103 11.80 16.74 0.05
CA GLY A 103 10.88 17.56 0.83
C GLY A 103 9.73 16.79 1.50
N TYR A 104 9.75 15.45 1.41
CA TYR A 104 8.88 14.54 2.16
C TYR A 104 9.70 13.71 3.18
N PRO A 105 9.08 13.21 4.26
CA PRO A 105 7.65 13.30 4.59
C PRO A 105 7.19 14.71 4.97
N GLN A 106 5.88 14.94 4.84
CA GLN A 106 5.22 16.16 5.29
C GLN A 106 4.10 15.83 6.27
N SER A 107 3.68 16.82 7.06
CA SER A 107 2.57 16.63 8.00
C SER A 107 1.25 16.46 7.27
N VAL A 108 0.45 15.47 7.69
CA VAL A 108 -0.93 15.25 7.22
C VAL A 108 -1.80 16.49 7.47
N SER A 109 -1.43 17.40 8.37
CA SER A 109 -2.11 18.70 8.54
C SER A 109 -2.16 19.55 7.26
N LEU A 110 -1.26 19.32 6.30
CA LEU A 110 -1.27 20.00 5.00
C LEU A 110 -2.34 19.43 4.05
N TRP A 111 -2.86 18.22 4.33
CA TRP A 111 -3.98 17.63 3.61
C TRP A 111 -5.30 18.27 4.05
N ARG A 112 -5.67 19.36 3.38
CA ARG A 112 -6.94 20.05 3.62
C ARG A 112 -8.12 19.10 3.38
N GLY A 113 -8.89 18.83 4.44
CA GLY A 113 -10.05 17.92 4.43
C GLY A 113 -9.91 16.71 5.34
N ILE A 114 -8.70 16.38 5.80
CA ILE A 114 -8.48 15.42 6.88
C ILE A 114 -8.29 16.22 8.18
N LEU A 115 -9.39 16.51 8.86
CA LEU A 115 -9.32 17.01 10.23
C LEU A 115 -8.84 15.85 11.11
N TYR A 116 -7.54 15.76 11.36
CA TYR A 116 -7.01 14.98 12.47
C TYR A 116 -7.52 15.64 13.76
N GLN A 117 -8.56 15.08 14.38
CA GLN A 117 -8.95 15.44 15.73
C GLN A 117 -8.25 14.49 16.70
N PRO A 118 -7.34 15.00 17.57
CA PRO A 118 -6.57 14.18 18.50
C PRO A 118 -7.43 13.50 19.57
#